data_AF-A0A848U3M5-F1
#
_entry.id   AF-A0A848U3M5-F1
#
_cell.length_a   1.000
_cell.length_b   1.000
_cell.length_c   1.000
_cell.angle_alpha   90.00
_cell.angle_beta   90.00
_cell.angle_gamma   90.00
#
_symmetry.space_group_name_H-M   'P 1'
#
loop_
_entity.id
_entity.type
_entity.pdbx_description
1 polymer ?
#
loop_
_entity_poly.entity_id
_entity_poly.type
_entity_poly.pdbx_seq_one_letter_code
_entity_poly.pdbx_strand_id
1 'polypeptide(L)'
;MRKWAIILCVAGQLAVLAFMVFGREWIIHTGTQVQIATAPIDPRDPFRGDFVRLRYGLNSLGYAPARWQPATYEPKKGDKVFAVLEPRPGGLHDVSYFTNVAPAADTGALYIRGRMKPSARWSRSTAVDAAFGIEQLFVEQGSGLDIEKRRGIRGGLQNAMHARVSIGDTGTAVLTGFDWSALAIGLDISPTFALVQAINESRANVANDGTTAAPTDDPDPPSPPLRLTVSNVSDDILMLNNPAGNCGFRLEPAARMDSAYFEPENVCADALPRLLTLAVGDSLVIDIDLADPRWHMSRSIDGVVKSGDVRTFDDFTEWFRLAYRSDRQGTEIEGNALWQGDLLSQAFNARGQRD
;
A
#
# COMPACT_ATOMS: atom_id res chain seq x y z
N MET A 1 10.25 -40.11 -46.32
CA MET A 1 10.02 -40.22 -44.86
C MET A 1 10.71 -39.11 -44.05
N ARG A 2 12.03 -38.84 -44.22
CA ARG A 2 12.73 -37.78 -43.44
C ARG A 2 12.17 -36.36 -43.59
N LYS A 3 11.70 -35.94 -44.78
CA LYS A 3 11.11 -34.60 -45.00
C LYS A 3 9.84 -34.36 -44.18
N TRP A 4 8.96 -35.35 -44.11
CA TRP A 4 7.72 -35.30 -43.32
C TRP A 4 7.99 -35.22 -41.83
N ALA A 5 8.99 -35.95 -41.33
CA ALA A 5 9.41 -35.87 -39.93
C ALA A 5 9.93 -34.46 -39.57
N ILE A 6 10.71 -33.83 -40.45
CA ILE A 6 11.20 -32.45 -40.24
C ILE A 6 10.04 -31.44 -40.22
N ILE A 7 9.11 -31.55 -41.18
CA ILE A 7 7.92 -30.68 -41.24
C ILE A 7 7.09 -30.84 -39.97
N LEU A 8 6.91 -32.07 -39.48
CA LEU A 8 6.15 -32.34 -38.26
C LEU A 8 6.84 -31.77 -37.02
N CYS A 9 8.17 -31.84 -36.92
CA CYS A 9 8.92 -31.18 -35.86
C CYS A 9 8.77 -29.66 -35.88
N VAL A 10 8.90 -29.03 -37.05
CA VAL A 10 8.74 -27.57 -37.19
C VAL A 10 7.30 -27.15 -36.86
N ALA A 11 6.31 -27.89 -37.34
CA ALA A 11 4.90 -27.64 -37.02
C ALA A 11 4.63 -27.80 -35.51
N GLY A 12 5.23 -28.81 -34.86
CA GLY A 12 5.15 -28.99 -33.42
C GLY A 12 5.75 -27.82 -32.63
N GLN A 13 6.91 -27.30 -33.06
CA GLN A 13 7.52 -26.11 -32.44
C GLN A 13 6.62 -24.87 -32.57
N LEU A 14 6.06 -24.63 -33.77
CA LEU A 14 5.12 -23.52 -33.98
C LEU A 14 3.83 -23.69 -33.18
N ALA A 15 3.30 -24.92 -33.07
CA ALA A 15 2.11 -25.20 -32.28
C ALA A 15 2.33 -24.93 -30.79
N VAL A 16 3.50 -25.27 -30.23
CA VAL A 16 3.85 -24.96 -28.84
C VAL A 16 3.91 -23.44 -28.61
N LEU A 17 4.55 -22.69 -29.51
CA LEU A 17 4.60 -21.23 -29.42
C LEU A 17 3.21 -20.61 -29.53
N ALA A 18 2.40 -21.07 -30.48
CA ALA A 18 1.02 -20.61 -30.66
C ALA A 18 0.17 -20.88 -29.42
N PHE A 19 0.29 -22.07 -28.81
CA PHE A 19 -0.42 -22.42 -27.58
C PHE A 19 -0.05 -21.49 -26.42
N MET A 20 1.23 -21.14 -26.27
CA MET A 20 1.68 -20.21 -25.23
C MET A 20 1.12 -18.79 -25.40
N VAL A 21 1.03 -18.31 -26.64
CA VAL A 21 0.51 -16.96 -26.95
C VAL A 21 -1.02 -16.94 -26.81
N PHE A 22 -1.71 -17.89 -27.43
CA PHE A 22 -3.17 -17.91 -27.48
C PHE A 22 -3.79 -18.05 -26.09
N GLY A 23 -3.16 -18.80 -25.18
CA GLY A 23 -3.64 -18.92 -23.80
C GLY A 23 -3.63 -17.59 -23.04
N ARG A 24 -2.63 -16.73 -23.26
CA ARG A 24 -2.58 -15.39 -22.63
C ARG A 24 -3.53 -14.42 -23.30
N GLU A 25 -3.58 -14.45 -24.63
CA GLU A 25 -4.51 -13.60 -25.40
C GLU A 25 -5.96 -13.88 -25.02
N TRP A 26 -6.32 -15.16 -24.86
CA TRP A 26 -7.65 -15.56 -24.40
C TRP A 26 -8.01 -14.92 -23.06
N ILE A 27 -7.08 -14.94 -22.10
CA ILE A 27 -7.29 -14.32 -20.77
C ILE A 27 -7.48 -12.81 -20.90
N ILE A 28 -6.77 -12.12 -21.78
CA ILE A 28 -6.94 -10.68 -21.98
C ILE A 28 -8.39 -10.33 -22.38
N HIS A 29 -9.02 -11.17 -23.22
CA HIS A 29 -10.37 -10.91 -23.74
C HIS A 29 -11.49 -11.50 -22.89
N THR A 30 -11.30 -12.67 -22.26
CA THR A 30 -12.37 -13.38 -21.54
C THR A 30 -12.19 -13.40 -20.03
N GLY A 31 -11.03 -12.99 -19.53
CA GLY A 31 -10.75 -13.00 -18.09
C GLY A 31 -11.52 -11.91 -17.35
N THR A 32 -11.63 -12.09 -16.03
CA THR A 32 -12.23 -11.09 -15.15
C THR A 32 -11.25 -9.92 -15.00
N GLN A 33 -11.67 -8.72 -15.39
CA GLN A 33 -10.85 -7.52 -15.29
C GLN A 33 -10.97 -6.90 -13.89
N VAL A 34 -9.82 -6.62 -13.29
CA VAL A 34 -9.72 -5.98 -11.98
C VAL A 34 -8.66 -4.88 -11.97
N GLN A 35 -8.78 -3.97 -11.01
CA GLN A 35 -7.78 -2.93 -10.75
C GLN A 35 -7.10 -3.18 -9.41
N ILE A 36 -5.77 -3.12 -9.37
CA ILE A 36 -4.98 -3.36 -8.15
C ILE A 36 -4.03 -2.19 -7.94
N ALA A 37 -4.05 -1.61 -6.74
CA ALA A 37 -3.14 -0.52 -6.39
C ALA A 37 -1.69 -1.03 -6.31
N THR A 38 -0.78 -0.31 -6.97
CA THR A 38 0.66 -0.59 -6.93
C THR A 38 1.28 0.07 -5.68
N ALA A 39 2.27 -0.61 -5.12
CA ALA A 39 3.16 -0.07 -4.09
C ALA A 39 4.33 0.69 -4.75
N PRO A 40 5.09 1.51 -4.00
CA PRO A 40 6.21 2.27 -4.54
C PRO A 40 7.25 1.37 -5.27
N ILE A 41 7.54 1.73 -6.53
CA ILE A 41 8.30 1.02 -7.58
C ILE A 41 9.83 1.32 -7.54
N ASP A 42 10.70 0.47 -8.08
CA ASP A 42 12.11 0.82 -8.39
C ASP A 42 12.35 0.71 -9.91
N PRO A 43 12.59 1.83 -10.64
CA PRO A 43 12.32 1.88 -12.08
C PRO A 43 13.49 1.62 -13.04
N ARG A 44 14.57 0.87 -12.70
CA ARG A 44 15.64 0.63 -13.71
C ARG A 44 16.28 -0.75 -13.73
N ASP A 45 16.41 -1.29 -14.94
CA ASP A 45 17.47 -2.21 -15.35
C ASP A 45 17.97 -1.74 -16.74
N PRO A 46 19.20 -1.21 -16.85
CA PRO A 46 19.68 -0.49 -18.03
C PRO A 46 19.86 -1.34 -19.29
N PHE A 47 19.61 -2.65 -19.24
CA PHE A 47 19.92 -3.57 -20.34
C PHE A 47 18.69 -4.17 -21.06
N ARG A 48 17.45 -3.82 -20.69
CA ARG A 48 16.23 -4.46 -21.25
C ARG A 48 15.20 -3.52 -21.89
N GLY A 49 15.56 -2.27 -22.14
CA GLY A 49 14.62 -1.23 -22.59
C GLY A 49 13.84 -0.61 -21.43
N ASP A 50 12.86 0.26 -21.75
CA ASP A 50 12.06 0.94 -20.73
C ASP A 50 10.96 0.00 -20.20
N PHE A 51 11.19 -0.54 -19.01
CA PHE A 51 10.18 -1.26 -18.25
C PHE A 51 10.20 -0.84 -16.80
N VAL A 52 9.05 -0.94 -16.16
CA VAL A 52 8.82 -0.51 -14.79
C VAL A 52 8.56 -1.74 -13.93
N ARG A 53 9.34 -1.93 -12.86
CA ARG A 53 9.14 -3.03 -11.90
C ARG A 53 8.03 -2.67 -10.92
N LEU A 54 6.85 -3.23 -11.15
CA LEU A 54 5.71 -3.05 -10.27
C LEU A 54 5.89 -3.88 -9.00
N ARG A 55 5.51 -3.27 -7.87
CA ARG A 55 5.29 -3.96 -6.60
C ARG A 55 3.84 -3.71 -6.21
N TYR A 56 3.26 -4.64 -5.47
CA TYR A 56 1.90 -4.59 -4.97
C TYR A 56 1.89 -4.95 -3.48
N GLY A 57 0.84 -4.56 -2.76
CA GLY A 57 0.63 -5.03 -1.37
C GLY A 57 0.64 -6.57 -1.30
N LEU A 58 -0.03 -7.21 -2.26
CA LEU A 58 -0.12 -8.66 -2.38
C LEU A 58 1.19 -9.41 -2.59
N ASN A 59 2.29 -8.72 -2.94
CA ASN A 59 3.59 -9.36 -3.02
C ASN A 59 4.14 -9.74 -1.65
N SER A 60 3.68 -9.11 -0.57
CA SER A 60 4.12 -9.42 0.79
C SER A 60 3.07 -10.30 1.48
N LEU A 61 3.44 -11.49 1.95
CA LEU A 61 2.50 -12.37 2.65
C LEU A 61 2.07 -11.83 4.03
N GLY A 62 2.80 -10.86 4.60
CA GLY A 62 2.39 -10.15 5.82
C GLY A 62 1.36 -9.04 5.60
N TYR A 63 0.94 -8.82 4.35
CA TYR A 63 -0.07 -7.81 4.00
C TYR A 63 -1.49 -8.23 4.38
N ALA A 64 -1.80 -9.52 4.26
CA ALA A 64 -3.12 -10.10 4.46
C ALA A 64 -2.99 -11.48 5.16
N PRO A 65 -4.04 -11.95 5.86
CA PRO A 65 -3.95 -13.20 6.61
C PRO A 65 -3.68 -14.39 5.70
N ALA A 66 -2.91 -15.37 6.19
CA ALA A 66 -2.65 -16.60 5.48
C ALA A 66 -3.47 -17.77 6.06
N ARG A 67 -4.15 -18.51 5.20
CA ARG A 67 -5.00 -19.67 5.50
C ARG A 67 -4.40 -20.93 4.88
N TRP A 68 -3.31 -21.40 5.48
CA TRP A 68 -2.59 -22.58 5.01
C TRP A 68 -3.32 -23.88 5.33
N GLN A 69 -3.23 -24.84 4.41
CA GLN A 69 -3.83 -26.16 4.54
C GLN A 69 -2.79 -27.27 4.26
N PRO A 70 -2.46 -28.13 5.26
CA PRO A 70 -2.88 -28.05 6.66
C PRO A 70 -2.32 -26.80 7.36
N ALA A 71 -2.84 -26.45 8.54
CA ALA A 71 -2.37 -25.28 9.30
C ALA A 71 -0.87 -25.33 9.66
N THR A 72 -0.27 -26.52 9.65
CA THR A 72 1.16 -26.78 9.86
C THR A 72 2.01 -26.62 8.59
N TYR A 73 1.41 -26.24 7.46
CA TYR A 73 2.13 -26.06 6.21
C TYR A 73 3.12 -24.90 6.34
N GLU A 74 4.37 -25.18 5.98
CA GLU A 74 5.46 -24.21 5.99
C GLU A 74 5.78 -23.79 4.55
N PRO A 75 5.49 -22.52 4.18
CA PRO A 75 5.83 -21.90 2.90
C PRO A 75 7.30 -22.13 2.47
N LYS A 76 7.54 -22.75 1.30
CA LYS A 76 8.89 -22.89 0.72
C LYS A 76 9.03 -22.14 -0.59
N LYS A 77 10.27 -21.78 -0.93
CA LYS A 77 10.61 -21.15 -2.20
C LYS A 77 10.07 -21.96 -3.38
N GLY A 78 9.34 -21.30 -4.27
CA GLY A 78 8.79 -21.90 -5.48
C GLY A 78 7.42 -22.56 -5.29
N ASP A 79 6.95 -22.72 -4.06
CA ASP A 79 5.62 -23.24 -3.78
C ASP A 79 4.55 -22.32 -4.37
N LYS A 80 3.42 -22.93 -4.74
CA LYS A 80 2.27 -22.20 -5.25
C LYS A 80 1.59 -21.47 -4.10
N VAL A 81 1.21 -20.23 -4.37
CA VAL A 81 0.39 -19.42 -3.48
C VAL A 81 -0.74 -18.82 -4.29
N PHE A 82 -1.92 -18.76 -3.69
CA PHE A 82 -3.12 -18.17 -4.28
C PHE A 82 -3.52 -16.99 -3.38
N ALA A 83 -3.55 -15.80 -3.98
CA ALA A 83 -4.05 -14.60 -3.33
C ALA A 83 -5.53 -14.46 -3.69
N VAL A 84 -6.42 -14.65 -2.72
CA VAL A 84 -7.86 -14.48 -2.91
C VAL A 84 -8.19 -12.99 -2.81
N LEU A 85 -8.87 -12.48 -3.82
CA LEU A 85 -9.20 -11.06 -3.95
C LEU A 85 -10.60 -10.77 -3.42
N GLU A 86 -10.75 -9.58 -2.87
CA GLU A 86 -12.05 -9.00 -2.52
C GLU A 86 -12.19 -7.62 -3.18
N PRO A 87 -13.42 -7.25 -3.60
CA PRO A 87 -13.68 -5.93 -4.13
C PRO A 87 -13.51 -4.87 -3.05
N ARG A 88 -12.95 -3.73 -3.45
CA ARG A 88 -12.82 -2.51 -2.66
C ARG A 88 -13.59 -1.39 -3.36
N PRO A 89 -13.97 -0.32 -2.64
CA PRO A 89 -14.59 0.84 -3.27
C PRO A 89 -13.72 1.45 -4.38
N GLY A 90 -14.35 2.15 -5.33
CA GLY A 90 -13.65 2.71 -6.49
C GLY A 90 -13.24 1.68 -7.55
N GLY A 91 -13.79 0.45 -7.52
CA GLY A 91 -13.49 -0.60 -8.49
C GLY A 91 -12.14 -1.29 -8.28
N LEU A 92 -11.44 -0.94 -7.21
CA LEU A 92 -10.20 -1.59 -6.80
C LEU A 92 -10.47 -2.97 -6.23
N HIS A 93 -9.44 -3.81 -6.24
CA HIS A 93 -9.43 -5.13 -5.62
C HIS A 93 -8.20 -5.23 -4.73
N ASP A 94 -8.38 -5.83 -3.57
CA ASP A 94 -7.31 -6.07 -2.60
C ASP A 94 -7.32 -7.53 -2.16
N VAL A 95 -6.26 -7.97 -1.48
CA VAL A 95 -6.15 -9.36 -1.01
C VAL A 95 -6.91 -9.54 0.29
N SER A 96 -7.87 -10.45 0.26
CA SER A 96 -8.58 -10.90 1.45
C SER A 96 -7.71 -11.86 2.27
N TYR A 97 -7.12 -12.87 1.62
CA TYR A 97 -6.20 -13.82 2.27
C TYR A 97 -5.34 -14.59 1.27
N PHE A 98 -4.25 -15.19 1.78
CA PHE A 98 -3.39 -16.11 1.02
C PHE A 98 -3.68 -17.57 1.37
N THR A 99 -3.53 -18.47 0.40
CA THR A 99 -3.63 -19.92 0.64
C THR A 99 -2.74 -20.72 -0.32
N ASN A 100 -2.43 -21.96 0.03
CA ASN A 100 -1.64 -22.89 -0.79
C ASN A 100 -2.52 -23.84 -1.61
N VAL A 101 -3.84 -23.79 -1.43
CA VAL A 101 -4.83 -24.60 -2.16
C VAL A 101 -5.66 -23.68 -3.04
N ALA A 102 -5.77 -24.01 -4.33
CA ALA A 102 -6.61 -23.23 -5.24
C ALA A 102 -8.07 -23.26 -4.76
N PRO A 103 -8.76 -22.12 -4.64
CA PRO A 103 -10.19 -22.09 -4.40
C PRO A 103 -10.93 -22.93 -5.46
N ALA A 104 -11.93 -23.69 -5.03
CA ALA A 104 -12.73 -24.49 -5.95
C ALA A 104 -13.58 -23.58 -6.85
N ALA A 105 -13.77 -23.97 -8.12
CA ALA A 105 -14.40 -23.13 -9.12
C ALA A 105 -15.87 -22.77 -8.79
N ASP A 106 -16.55 -23.62 -8.03
CA ASP A 106 -17.92 -23.44 -7.54
C ASP A 106 -18.04 -22.35 -6.45
N THR A 107 -16.95 -21.99 -5.78
CA THR A 107 -16.94 -20.92 -4.77
C THR A 107 -17.14 -19.52 -5.39
N GLY A 108 -16.89 -19.37 -6.70
CA GLY A 108 -16.90 -18.07 -7.36
C GLY A 108 -15.82 -17.11 -6.86
N ALA A 109 -14.87 -17.58 -6.05
CA ALA A 109 -13.81 -16.75 -5.51
C ALA A 109 -12.85 -16.30 -6.62
N LEU A 110 -12.59 -14.99 -6.69
CA LEU A 110 -11.57 -14.44 -7.57
C LEU A 110 -10.20 -14.57 -6.90
N TYR A 111 -9.21 -15.11 -7.60
CA TYR A 111 -7.88 -15.29 -7.03
C TYR A 111 -6.78 -15.15 -8.08
N ILE A 112 -5.59 -14.76 -7.63
CA ILE A 112 -4.38 -14.74 -8.45
C ILE A 112 -3.41 -15.81 -7.97
N ARG A 113 -2.98 -16.65 -8.91
CA ARG A 113 -1.98 -17.70 -8.72
C ARG A 113 -0.58 -17.12 -8.87
N GLY A 114 0.21 -17.28 -7.83
CA GLY A 114 1.61 -16.88 -7.77
C GLY A 114 2.53 -18.01 -7.31
N ARG A 115 3.78 -17.62 -7.05
CA ARG A 115 4.81 -18.47 -6.46
C ARG A 115 5.58 -17.72 -5.39
N MET A 116 5.95 -18.44 -4.34
CA MET A 116 6.78 -17.90 -3.26
C MET A 116 8.19 -17.60 -3.76
N LYS A 117 8.68 -16.39 -3.47
CA LYS A 117 10.05 -15.95 -3.69
C LYS A 117 10.94 -16.33 -2.49
N PRO A 118 12.27 -16.43 -2.69
CA PRO A 118 13.18 -16.56 -1.56
C PRO A 118 13.04 -15.34 -0.64
N SER A 119 12.87 -15.57 0.67
CA SER A 119 12.94 -14.49 1.66
C SER A 119 14.37 -13.96 1.72
N ALA A 120 14.53 -12.65 1.56
CA ALA A 120 15.77 -11.99 1.97
C ALA A 120 15.77 -11.98 3.49
N ARG A 121 16.55 -12.86 4.12
CA ARG A 121 16.77 -12.87 5.58
C ARG A 121 17.50 -11.60 6.00
N TRP A 122 16.80 -10.48 6.13
CA TRP A 122 17.37 -9.23 6.67
C TRP A 122 16.72 -8.79 7.99
N SER A 123 15.58 -9.37 8.40
CA SER A 123 14.95 -9.07 9.68
C SER A 123 14.40 -10.33 10.34
N ARG A 124 14.24 -10.30 11.67
CA ARG A 124 13.61 -11.35 12.49
C ARG A 124 12.13 -11.59 12.14
N SER A 125 11.55 -10.77 11.28
CA SER A 125 10.28 -11.06 10.60
C SER A 125 10.55 -11.77 9.28
N THR A 126 10.03 -12.99 9.15
CA THR A 126 10.12 -13.82 7.95
C THR A 126 9.14 -13.30 6.89
N ALA A 127 9.37 -12.10 6.37
CA ALA A 127 8.60 -11.58 5.25
C ALA A 127 8.86 -12.46 4.02
N VAL A 128 7.94 -13.39 3.76
CA VAL A 128 7.95 -14.21 2.56
C VAL A 128 7.26 -13.40 1.47
N ASP A 129 8.01 -13.10 0.41
CA ASP A 129 7.45 -12.45 -0.76
C ASP A 129 6.86 -13.49 -1.74
N ALA A 130 5.89 -13.07 -2.54
CA ALA A 130 5.30 -13.84 -3.62
C ALA A 130 5.39 -13.09 -4.94
N ALA A 131 5.47 -13.82 -6.05
CA ALA A 131 5.41 -13.30 -7.42
C ALA A 131 4.18 -13.85 -8.13
N PHE A 132 3.43 -12.98 -8.80
CA PHE A 132 2.19 -13.30 -9.48
C PHE A 132 2.27 -13.14 -11.00
N GLY A 133 3.41 -12.67 -11.52
CA GLY A 133 3.68 -12.55 -12.95
C GLY A 133 3.14 -11.25 -13.57
N ILE A 134 2.77 -10.29 -12.72
CA ILE A 134 2.27 -8.95 -13.09
C ILE A 134 3.18 -7.83 -12.58
N GLU A 135 4.37 -8.18 -12.09
CA GLU A 135 5.36 -7.24 -11.53
C GLU A 135 6.20 -6.51 -12.59
N GLN A 136 5.95 -6.74 -13.87
CA GLN A 136 6.71 -6.13 -14.97
C GLN A 136 5.75 -5.47 -15.94
N LEU A 137 5.85 -4.16 -16.07
CA LEU A 137 5.16 -3.37 -17.08
C LEU A 137 6.16 -2.89 -18.11
N PHE A 138 5.97 -3.32 -19.36
CA PHE A 138 6.74 -2.84 -20.50
C PHE A 138 6.05 -1.60 -21.06
N VAL A 139 6.80 -0.52 -21.25
CA VAL A 139 6.29 0.75 -21.72
C VAL A 139 7.05 1.22 -22.95
N GLU A 140 6.49 2.16 -23.70
CA GLU A 140 7.17 2.74 -24.84
C GLU A 140 8.42 3.51 -24.38
N GLN A 141 9.45 3.53 -25.22
CA GLN A 141 10.69 4.22 -24.91
C GLN A 141 10.45 5.71 -24.60
N GLY A 142 10.98 6.21 -23.48
CA GLY A 142 10.81 7.56 -22.96
C GLY A 142 9.66 7.71 -21.94
N SER A 143 8.64 6.85 -21.98
CA SER A 143 7.45 6.97 -21.12
C SER A 143 7.70 6.55 -19.66
N GLY A 144 8.76 5.76 -19.40
CA GLY A 144 9.14 5.36 -18.04
C GLY A 144 9.48 6.55 -17.13
N LEU A 145 10.06 7.61 -17.69
CA LEU A 145 10.39 8.85 -16.96
C LEU A 145 9.14 9.62 -16.51
N ASP A 146 8.06 9.60 -17.30
CA ASP A 146 6.82 10.29 -16.94
C ASP A 146 6.07 9.53 -15.84
N ILE A 147 6.15 8.20 -15.86
CA ILE A 147 5.65 7.35 -14.77
C ILE A 147 6.44 7.62 -13.48
N GLU A 148 7.76 7.79 -13.58
CA GLU A 148 8.63 8.16 -12.44
C GLU A 148 8.23 9.52 -11.86
N LYS A 149 8.03 10.54 -12.70
CA LYS A 149 7.62 11.88 -12.27
C LYS A 149 6.24 11.91 -11.62
N ARG A 150 5.24 11.26 -12.22
CA ARG A 150 3.85 11.23 -11.70
C ARG A 150 3.76 10.50 -10.36
N ARG A 151 4.58 9.47 -10.16
CA ARG A 151 4.71 8.80 -8.86
C ARG A 151 5.29 9.70 -7.76
N GLY A 152 5.98 10.78 -8.14
CA GLY A 152 6.61 11.70 -7.19
C GLY A 152 7.95 11.20 -6.66
N ILE A 153 8.71 12.13 -6.08
CA ILE A 153 10.01 11.88 -5.44
C ILE A 153 9.83 11.44 -3.98
N ARG A 154 10.91 10.89 -3.38
CA ARG A 154 10.93 10.60 -1.94
C ARG A 154 10.64 11.89 -1.18
N GLY A 155 9.57 11.87 -0.38
CA GLY A 155 9.06 13.03 0.31
C GLY A 155 8.32 14.08 -0.51
N GLY A 156 7.78 13.74 -1.67
CA GLY A 156 6.85 14.59 -2.41
C GLY A 156 5.44 13.98 -2.50
N LEU A 157 4.56 14.69 -3.20
CA LEU A 157 3.24 14.19 -3.62
C LEU A 157 3.38 12.95 -4.51
N GLN A 158 2.72 11.85 -4.13
CA GLN A 158 2.70 10.61 -4.89
C GLN A 158 1.35 10.37 -5.52
N ASN A 159 1.31 10.17 -6.84
CA ASN A 159 0.14 9.62 -7.49
C ASN A 159 0.23 8.10 -7.54
N ALA A 160 -0.74 7.41 -6.94
CA ALA A 160 -0.78 5.96 -6.94
C ALA A 160 -1.19 5.44 -8.32
N MET A 161 -0.45 4.46 -8.84
CA MET A 161 -0.79 3.80 -10.10
C MET A 161 -1.67 2.57 -9.81
N HIS A 162 -2.75 2.41 -10.56
CA HIS A 162 -3.64 1.26 -10.51
C HIS A 162 -3.36 0.37 -11.72
N ALA A 163 -2.90 -0.86 -11.47
CA ALA A 163 -2.69 -1.84 -12.52
C ALA A 163 -4.01 -2.46 -12.95
N ARG A 164 -4.32 -2.44 -14.25
CA ARG A 164 -5.42 -3.21 -14.82
C ARG A 164 -4.94 -4.61 -15.13
N VAL A 165 -5.60 -5.60 -14.54
CA VAL A 165 -5.21 -7.00 -14.61
C VAL A 165 -6.42 -7.81 -15.05
N SER A 166 -6.22 -8.68 -16.05
CA SER A 166 -7.20 -9.71 -16.41
C SER A 166 -6.83 -11.05 -15.78
N ILE A 167 -7.79 -11.69 -15.12
CA ILE A 167 -7.60 -12.95 -14.39
C ILE A 167 -8.41 -14.05 -15.07
N GLY A 168 -7.74 -15.12 -15.49
CA GLY A 168 -8.41 -16.32 -16.01
C GLY A 168 -8.80 -17.30 -14.90
N ASP A 169 -9.65 -18.28 -15.23
CA ASP A 169 -10.26 -19.25 -14.29
C ASP A 169 -9.26 -20.08 -13.46
N THR A 170 -8.00 -20.16 -13.91
CA THR A 170 -6.90 -20.86 -13.21
C THR A 170 -6.09 -19.94 -12.28
N GLY A 171 -6.57 -18.72 -12.06
CA GLY A 171 -5.90 -17.64 -11.35
C GLY A 171 -4.71 -17.05 -12.11
N THR A 172 -4.57 -17.33 -13.40
CA THR A 172 -3.49 -16.74 -14.21
C THR A 172 -3.81 -15.28 -14.47
N ALA A 173 -2.98 -14.37 -13.95
CA ALA A 173 -3.11 -12.94 -14.16
C ALA A 173 -2.27 -12.45 -15.34
N VAL A 174 -2.83 -11.52 -16.11
CA VAL A 174 -2.17 -10.81 -17.21
C VAL A 174 -2.39 -9.32 -17.02
N LEU A 175 -1.31 -8.54 -16.99
CA LEU A 175 -1.37 -7.08 -16.95
C LEU A 175 -1.84 -6.57 -18.32
N THR A 176 -2.96 -5.85 -18.35
CA THR A 176 -3.57 -5.32 -19.58
C THR A 176 -3.38 -3.81 -19.74
N GLY A 177 -3.06 -3.12 -18.66
CA GLY A 177 -2.79 -1.68 -18.69
C GLY A 177 -2.64 -1.12 -17.28
N PHE A 178 -2.76 0.20 -17.18
CA PHE A 178 -2.76 0.90 -15.92
C PHE A 178 -3.47 2.24 -16.06
N ASP A 179 -3.97 2.73 -14.93
CA ASP A 179 -4.52 4.06 -14.79
C ASP A 179 -3.91 4.70 -13.52
N TRP A 180 -4.18 5.97 -13.27
CA TRP A 180 -3.69 6.69 -12.09
C TRP A 180 -4.83 7.02 -11.16
N SER A 181 -4.54 7.12 -9.86
CA SER A 181 -5.46 7.68 -8.89
C SER A 181 -5.79 9.13 -9.25
N ALA A 182 -7.07 9.49 -9.07
CA ALA A 182 -7.55 10.86 -9.22
C ALA A 182 -6.98 11.80 -8.13
N LEU A 183 -6.54 11.22 -7.01
CA LEU A 183 -5.92 11.92 -5.89
C LEU A 183 -4.47 11.49 -5.71
N ALA A 184 -3.58 12.46 -5.49
CA ALA A 184 -2.21 12.26 -5.07
C ALA A 184 -2.07 12.50 -3.57
N ILE A 185 -1.17 11.77 -2.91
CA ILE A 185 -0.90 11.87 -1.47
C ILE A 185 0.59 12.03 -1.21
N GLY A 186 0.98 13.02 -0.43
CA GLY A 186 2.36 13.30 -0.03
C GLY A 186 2.47 13.36 1.49
N LEU A 187 3.59 12.87 2.01
CA LEU A 187 3.91 12.97 3.44
C LEU A 187 5.26 13.65 3.61
N ASP A 188 5.22 14.80 4.27
CA ASP A 188 6.37 15.52 4.76
C ASP A 188 6.63 15.23 6.23
N ILE A 189 7.89 14.98 6.54
CA ILE A 189 8.38 14.69 7.89
C ILE A 189 9.35 15.80 8.25
N SER A 190 9.07 16.47 9.37
CA SER A 190 9.90 17.56 9.88
C SER A 190 11.34 17.08 10.17
N PRO A 191 12.38 17.88 9.88
CA PRO A 191 13.75 17.57 10.31
C PRO A 191 13.90 17.36 11.83
N THR A 192 13.01 17.98 12.61
CA THR A 192 12.99 17.88 14.08
C THR A 192 12.12 16.73 14.60
N PHE A 193 11.60 15.86 13.72
CA PHE A 193 10.68 14.76 14.07
C PHE A 193 11.10 13.94 15.31
N ALA A 194 12.39 13.56 15.38
CA ALA A 194 12.95 12.80 16.48
C ALA A 194 13.32 13.65 17.71
N LEU A 195 13.57 14.96 17.54
CA LEU A 195 14.01 15.85 18.63
C LEU A 195 12.88 16.21 19.60
N VAL A 196 11.61 16.10 19.16
CA VAL A 196 10.45 16.35 20.03
C VAL A 196 10.42 15.38 21.23
N GLN A 197 10.94 14.14 21.09
CA GLN A 197 11.08 13.20 22.21
C GLN A 197 11.99 13.77 23.31
N ALA A 198 13.16 14.30 22.93
CA ALA A 198 14.11 14.93 23.85
C ALA A 198 13.58 16.24 24.46
N ILE A 199 12.76 17.00 23.73
CA ILE A 199 12.11 18.23 24.23
C ILE A 199 11.04 17.90 25.27
N ASN A 200 10.24 16.84 25.07
CA ASN A 200 9.23 16.44 26.03
C ASN A 200 9.83 15.87 27.32
N GLU A 201 10.91 15.09 27.23
CA GLU A 201 11.66 14.61 28.40
C GLU A 201 12.31 15.76 29.18
N SER A 202 12.91 16.75 28.49
CA SER A 202 13.48 17.92 29.16
C SER A 202 12.41 18.82 29.78
N ARG A 203 11.26 19.05 29.15
CA ARG A 203 10.13 19.78 29.74
C ARG A 203 9.53 19.07 30.95
N ALA A 204 9.40 17.74 30.92
CA ALA A 204 8.94 16.95 32.06
C ALA A 204 9.93 17.00 33.25
N ASN A 205 11.24 17.06 32.96
CA ASN A 205 12.28 17.19 33.98
C ASN A 205 12.36 18.61 34.56
N VAL A 206 12.15 19.65 33.74
CA VAL A 206 12.10 21.06 34.21
C VAL A 206 10.84 21.34 35.05
N ALA A 207 9.71 20.69 34.77
CA ALA A 207 8.51 20.83 35.60
C ALA A 207 8.67 20.23 37.01
N ASN A 208 9.60 19.29 37.20
CA ASN A 208 9.89 18.65 38.49
C ASN A 208 10.99 19.34 39.29
N ASP A 209 11.82 20.17 38.66
CA ASP A 209 12.86 20.95 39.33
C ASP A 209 12.38 22.40 39.39
N GLY A 210 11.88 22.83 40.55
CA GLY A 210 11.16 24.09 40.79
C GLY A 210 12.01 25.37 40.65
N THR A 211 12.86 25.45 39.64
CA THR A 211 13.75 26.57 39.37
C THR A 211 13.27 27.33 38.14
N THR A 212 12.68 28.51 38.37
CA THR A 212 12.33 29.49 37.33
C THR A 212 13.59 29.96 36.60
N ALA A 213 13.84 29.43 35.40
CA ALA A 213 14.76 30.01 34.44
C ALA A 213 14.02 31.03 33.55
N ALA A 214 14.66 32.19 33.33
CA ALA A 214 14.16 33.30 32.52
C ALA A 214 14.02 32.91 31.02
N PRO A 215 13.16 33.60 30.25
CA PRO A 215 12.80 33.18 28.90
C PRO A 215 13.96 33.47 27.94
N THR A 216 14.66 32.42 27.52
CA THR A 216 15.55 32.47 26.36
C THR A 216 14.71 32.35 25.10
N ASP A 217 14.96 33.26 24.15
CA ASP A 217 14.42 33.33 22.78
C ASP A 217 13.59 32.10 22.38
N ASP A 218 12.28 32.29 22.27
CA ASP A 218 11.32 31.27 21.89
C ASP A 218 11.76 30.71 20.51
N PRO A 219 12.27 29.47 20.42
CA PRO A 219 12.49 28.88 19.11
C PRO A 219 11.10 28.78 18.46
N ASP A 220 11.01 29.14 17.18
CA ASP A 220 9.79 28.98 16.38
C ASP A 220 9.05 27.71 16.80
N PRO A 221 7.71 27.77 17.00
CA PRO A 221 6.95 26.63 17.51
C PRO A 221 7.34 25.39 16.72
N PRO A 222 7.66 24.27 17.39
CA PRO A 222 8.24 23.11 16.74
C PRO A 222 7.33 22.72 15.56
N SER A 223 7.88 22.76 14.34
CA SER A 223 7.14 22.37 13.14
C SER A 223 6.44 21.04 13.38
N PRO A 224 5.16 20.90 12.98
CA PRO A 224 4.41 19.67 13.21
C PRO A 224 5.22 18.49 12.68
N PRO A 225 5.34 17.40 13.45
CA PRO A 225 6.26 16.32 13.11
C PRO A 225 5.97 15.74 11.73
N LEU A 226 4.70 15.74 11.32
CA LEU A 226 4.23 15.24 10.03
C LEU A 226 3.28 16.24 9.38
N ARG A 227 3.39 16.40 8.06
CA ARG A 227 2.44 17.15 7.22
C ARG A 227 1.98 16.25 6.08
N LEU A 228 0.70 15.92 6.07
CA LEU A 228 0.07 15.16 4.99
C LEU A 228 -0.53 16.14 3.99
N THR A 229 -0.29 15.91 2.69
CA THR A 229 -0.92 16.66 1.61
C THR A 229 -1.68 15.70 0.72
N VAL A 230 -2.95 16.00 0.44
CA VAL A 230 -3.78 15.26 -0.53
C VAL A 230 -4.24 16.23 -1.60
N SER A 231 -3.88 15.99 -2.85
CA SER A 231 -4.16 16.89 -3.96
C SER A 231 -5.06 16.23 -4.99
N ASN A 232 -6.04 16.99 -5.48
CA ASN A 232 -6.81 16.59 -6.65
C ASN A 232 -5.99 16.84 -7.91
N VAL A 233 -5.59 15.74 -8.55
CA VAL A 233 -4.77 15.73 -9.77
C VAL A 233 -5.56 15.26 -10.99
N SER A 234 -6.88 15.14 -10.86
CA SER A 234 -7.81 14.81 -11.94
C SER A 234 -8.36 16.07 -12.59
N ASP A 235 -9.12 15.89 -13.68
CA ASP A 235 -9.78 16.96 -14.41
C ASP A 235 -11.20 17.26 -13.88
N ASP A 236 -11.65 16.54 -12.84
CA ASP A 236 -12.98 16.65 -12.24
C ASP A 236 -12.93 17.18 -10.81
N ILE A 237 -14.04 17.78 -10.36
CA ILE A 237 -14.21 18.14 -8.95
C ILE A 237 -14.47 16.85 -8.15
N LEU A 238 -13.74 16.69 -7.05
CA LEU A 238 -13.86 15.53 -6.18
C LEU A 238 -14.34 15.93 -4.80
N MET A 239 -15.02 15.01 -4.13
CA MET A 239 -15.43 15.13 -2.75
C MET A 239 -14.80 13.99 -1.95
N LEU A 240 -14.29 14.29 -0.75
CA LEU A 240 -13.76 13.32 0.20
C LEU A 240 -14.60 13.36 1.48
N ASN A 241 -14.92 12.21 2.05
CA ASN A 241 -15.49 12.18 3.40
C ASN A 241 -14.35 12.32 4.41
N ASN A 242 -14.18 13.53 4.96
CA ASN A 242 -13.23 13.79 6.02
C ASN A 242 -13.95 14.42 7.22
N PRO A 243 -14.45 13.59 8.15
CA PRO A 243 -15.06 14.08 9.39
C PRO A 243 -14.14 15.01 10.19
N ALA A 244 -14.73 15.69 11.18
CA ALA A 244 -13.98 16.58 12.09
C ALA A 244 -12.79 15.84 12.76
N GLY A 245 -11.71 16.58 13.04
CA GLY A 245 -10.47 15.98 13.55
C GLY A 245 -9.71 15.14 12.52
N ASN A 246 -10.03 15.28 11.23
CA ASN A 246 -9.43 14.52 10.13
C ASN A 246 -9.62 13.01 10.23
N CYS A 247 -10.76 12.56 10.74
CA CYS A 247 -11.06 11.13 10.88
C CYS A 247 -11.20 10.36 9.56
N GLY A 248 -11.12 11.06 8.42
CA GLY A 248 -10.93 10.46 7.10
C GLY A 248 -9.64 9.63 7.01
N PHE A 249 -8.60 10.09 7.71
CA PHE A 249 -7.25 9.56 7.67
C PHE A 249 -6.88 8.86 8.97
N ARG A 250 -6.10 7.78 8.89
CA ARG A 250 -5.64 6.99 10.04
C ARG A 250 -4.16 6.71 9.96
N LEU A 251 -3.50 6.61 11.10
CA LEU A 251 -2.16 6.06 11.20
C LEU A 251 -2.27 4.54 11.31
N GLU A 252 -1.52 3.81 10.49
CA GLU A 252 -1.53 2.35 10.51
C GLU A 252 -0.13 1.76 10.26
N PRO A 253 0.15 0.54 10.74
CA PRO A 253 1.37 -0.17 10.40
C PRO A 253 1.40 -0.49 8.90
N ALA A 254 2.58 -0.37 8.29
CA ALA A 254 2.82 -0.74 6.90
C ALA A 254 2.66 -2.25 6.67
N ALA A 255 3.03 -3.07 7.67
CA ALA A 255 2.89 -4.54 7.66
C ALA A 255 1.74 -4.98 8.59
N ARG A 256 0.50 -4.69 8.18
CA ARG A 256 -0.72 -4.78 9.01
C ARG A 256 -0.89 -6.06 9.82
N MET A 257 -0.61 -7.24 9.26
CA MET A 257 -0.88 -8.52 9.94
C MET A 257 0.28 -8.97 10.84
N ASP A 258 1.50 -8.51 10.57
CA ASP A 258 2.70 -8.90 11.32
C ASP A 258 3.11 -7.85 12.38
N SER A 259 2.40 -6.72 12.43
CA SER A 259 2.68 -5.66 13.38
C SER A 259 2.15 -5.97 14.77
N ALA A 260 2.94 -5.64 15.79
CA ALA A 260 2.49 -5.64 17.18
C ALA A 260 1.65 -4.41 17.53
N TYR A 261 1.55 -3.44 16.61
CA TYR A 261 0.83 -2.19 16.81
C TYR A 261 -0.57 -2.26 16.19
N PHE A 262 -1.53 -1.66 16.88
CA PHE A 262 -2.91 -1.57 16.44
C PHE A 262 -3.51 -0.21 16.81
N GLU A 263 -4.58 0.18 16.13
CA GLU A 263 -5.28 1.44 16.43
C GLU A 263 -5.99 1.32 17.78
N PRO A 264 -5.90 2.35 18.67
CA PRO A 264 -6.64 2.36 19.91
C PRO A 264 -8.16 2.30 19.69
N GLU A 265 -8.89 1.70 20.63
CA GLU A 265 -10.35 1.64 20.56
C GLU A 265 -10.98 3.03 20.64
N ASN A 266 -12.16 3.18 20.01
CA ASN A 266 -12.99 4.38 20.02
C ASN A 266 -12.41 5.64 19.34
N VAL A 267 -11.23 5.57 18.74
CA VAL A 267 -10.69 6.70 17.98
C VAL A 267 -11.57 6.96 16.76
N CYS A 268 -12.17 8.15 16.70
CA CYS A 268 -13.14 8.56 15.67
C CYS A 268 -14.41 7.70 15.56
N ALA A 269 -14.80 6.98 16.63
CA ALA A 269 -16.01 6.15 16.59
C ALA A 269 -17.30 6.96 16.34
N ASP A 270 -17.39 8.16 16.93
CA ASP A 270 -18.58 9.02 16.83
C ASP A 270 -18.43 10.13 15.77
N ALA A 271 -17.42 10.03 14.90
CA ALA A 271 -17.13 11.07 13.92
C ALA A 271 -18.18 11.07 12.80
N LEU A 272 -19.02 12.11 12.75
CA LEU A 272 -20.04 12.25 11.73
C LEU A 272 -19.43 12.58 10.36
N PRO A 273 -19.92 11.95 9.27
CA PRO A 273 -19.47 12.26 7.92
C PRO A 273 -19.47 13.76 7.60
N ARG A 274 -18.38 14.23 6.99
CA ARG A 274 -18.26 15.60 6.50
C ARG A 274 -17.59 15.60 5.15
N LEU A 275 -18.33 16.06 4.15
CA LEU A 275 -17.84 16.13 2.79
C LEU A 275 -16.95 17.36 2.62
N LEU A 276 -15.71 17.11 2.24
CA LEU A 276 -14.74 18.10 1.80
C LEU A 276 -14.72 18.10 0.28
N THR A 277 -14.96 19.25 -0.33
CA THR A 277 -14.83 19.41 -1.79
C THR A 277 -13.39 19.83 -2.12
N LEU A 278 -12.77 19.16 -3.09
CA LEU A 278 -11.48 19.51 -3.68
C LEU A 278 -11.70 19.86 -5.15
N ALA A 279 -11.54 21.13 -5.51
CA ALA A 279 -11.54 21.51 -6.91
C ALA A 279 -10.31 20.95 -7.65
N VAL A 280 -10.30 21.07 -8.97
CA VAL A 280 -9.16 20.63 -9.79
C VAL A 280 -7.90 21.39 -9.38
N GLY A 281 -6.86 20.66 -8.96
CA GLY A 281 -5.61 21.22 -8.46
C GLY A 281 -5.61 21.62 -6.98
N ASP A 282 -6.76 21.60 -6.30
CA ASP A 282 -6.82 21.92 -4.87
C ASP A 282 -6.13 20.84 -4.03
N SER A 283 -5.65 21.26 -2.86
CA SER A 283 -4.99 20.38 -1.90
C SER A 283 -5.56 20.53 -0.50
N LEU A 284 -5.84 19.39 0.14
CA LEU A 284 -6.03 19.28 1.58
C LEU A 284 -4.66 19.12 2.24
N VAL A 285 -4.34 19.99 3.19
CA VAL A 285 -3.13 19.88 4.01
C VAL A 285 -3.53 19.59 5.45
N ILE A 286 -2.91 18.56 6.05
CA ILE A 286 -3.15 18.15 7.43
C ILE A 286 -1.83 18.16 8.17
N ASP A 287 -1.70 19.09 9.11
CA ASP A 287 -0.61 19.08 10.08
C ASP A 287 -0.94 18.11 11.21
N ILE A 288 -0.09 17.10 11.36
CA ILE A 288 -0.30 15.98 12.27
C ILE A 288 0.66 16.14 13.44
N ASP A 289 0.10 16.35 14.62
CA ASP A 289 0.82 16.23 15.89
C ASP A 289 0.62 14.82 16.46
N LEU A 290 1.70 14.04 16.47
CA LEU A 290 1.67 12.68 17.02
C LEU A 290 1.48 12.64 18.55
N ALA A 291 1.60 13.79 19.24
CA ALA A 291 1.25 13.89 20.66
C ALA A 291 -0.27 13.81 20.88
N ASP A 292 -1.09 14.18 19.89
CA ASP A 292 -2.55 14.07 19.95
C ASP A 292 -2.98 12.59 20.03
N PRO A 293 -3.78 12.19 21.05
CA PRO A 293 -4.35 10.85 21.16
C PRO A 293 -5.02 10.32 19.91
N ARG A 294 -5.52 11.21 19.02
CA ARG A 294 -6.08 10.85 17.72
C ARG A 294 -5.12 10.03 16.86
N TRP A 295 -3.81 10.24 17.00
CA TRP A 295 -2.76 9.61 16.18
C TRP A 295 -1.94 8.60 16.96
N HIS A 296 -2.34 8.25 18.19
CA HIS A 296 -1.64 7.25 18.99
C HIS A 296 -1.81 5.86 18.39
N MET A 297 -0.83 5.00 18.67
CA MET A 297 -0.88 3.57 18.41
C MET A 297 -0.83 2.81 19.72
N SER A 298 -1.51 1.67 19.76
CA SER A 298 -1.51 0.74 20.88
C SER A 298 -0.61 -0.45 20.60
N ARG A 299 0.06 -0.96 21.63
CA ARG A 299 0.81 -2.22 21.60
C ARG A 299 0.69 -2.92 22.94
N SER A 300 0.62 -4.25 22.92
CA SER A 300 0.71 -5.07 24.14
C SER A 300 2.16 -5.29 24.54
N ILE A 301 2.52 -4.88 25.76
CA ILE A 301 3.84 -5.07 26.37
C ILE A 301 3.62 -5.76 27.71
N ASP A 302 4.16 -6.97 27.86
CA ASP A 302 4.00 -7.81 29.06
C ASP A 302 2.53 -8.03 29.49
N GLY A 303 1.63 -8.14 28.51
CA GLY A 303 0.19 -8.32 28.73
C GLY A 303 -0.58 -7.05 29.05
N VAL A 304 0.08 -5.89 29.07
CA VAL A 304 -0.53 -4.57 29.28
C VAL A 304 -0.57 -3.82 27.96
N VAL A 305 -1.77 -3.39 27.54
CA VAL A 305 -1.92 -2.51 26.38
C VAL A 305 -1.46 -1.11 26.77
N LYS A 306 -0.44 -0.61 26.08
CA LYS A 306 0.01 0.78 26.17
C LYS A 306 -0.34 1.49 24.87
N SER A 307 -0.88 2.70 24.99
CA SER A 307 -1.20 3.57 23.87
C SER A 307 -0.38 4.85 23.99
N GLY A 308 0.13 5.34 22.87
CA GLY A 308 0.93 6.55 22.86
C GLY A 308 1.39 6.95 21.46
N ASP A 309 2.16 8.02 21.43
CA ASP A 309 2.92 8.42 20.25
C ASP A 309 3.89 7.30 19.85
N VAL A 310 3.91 6.94 18.56
CA VAL A 310 4.79 5.89 18.00
C VAL A 310 6.27 6.13 18.32
N ARG A 311 6.68 7.38 18.56
CA ARG A 311 8.06 7.76 18.92
C ARG A 311 8.46 7.31 20.33
N THR A 312 7.49 7.05 21.22
CA THR A 312 7.77 6.71 22.63
C THR A 312 7.99 5.23 22.90
N PHE A 313 7.80 4.36 21.90
CA PHE A 313 7.88 2.91 22.07
C PHE A 313 9.29 2.32 21.82
N ASP A 314 10.30 3.15 21.50
CA ASP A 314 11.68 2.76 21.18
C ASP A 314 11.82 1.62 20.14
N ASP A 315 10.79 1.43 19.29
CA ASP A 315 10.78 0.46 18.20
C ASP A 315 10.92 1.17 16.86
N PHE A 316 12.14 1.16 16.34
CA PHE A 316 12.48 1.78 15.07
C PHE A 316 12.40 0.83 13.87
N THR A 317 12.03 -0.43 14.13
CA THR A 317 11.91 -1.47 13.10
C THR A 317 10.53 -1.51 12.48
N GLU A 318 9.53 -1.04 13.22
CA GLU A 318 8.18 -0.86 12.73
C GLU A 318 8.08 0.34 11.79
N TRP A 319 7.30 0.18 10.73
CA TRP A 319 7.01 1.22 9.76
C TRP A 319 5.52 1.52 9.82
N PHE A 320 5.17 2.79 9.82
CA PHE A 320 3.81 3.31 9.85
C PHE A 320 3.52 4.11 8.59
N ARG A 321 2.25 4.33 8.26
CA ARG A 321 1.82 5.20 7.16
C ARG A 321 0.49 5.85 7.49
N LEU A 322 0.19 6.94 6.81
CA LEU A 322 -1.12 7.55 6.84
C LEU A 322 -1.95 6.96 5.70
N ALA A 323 -3.17 6.53 6.02
CA ALA A 323 -4.07 5.91 5.09
C ALA A 323 -5.46 6.57 5.13
N TYR A 324 -6.04 6.80 3.96
CA TYR A 324 -7.47 7.06 3.80
C TYR A 324 -8.11 5.85 3.14
N ARG A 325 -9.23 5.36 3.68
CA ARG A 325 -9.97 4.23 3.11
C ARG A 325 -11.45 4.48 3.16
N SER A 326 -12.06 4.58 1.98
CA SER A 326 -13.47 4.96 1.83
C SER A 326 -14.48 3.93 2.36
N ASP A 327 -14.14 2.63 2.38
CA ASP A 327 -15.01 1.56 2.90
C ASP A 327 -15.28 1.67 4.41
N ARG A 328 -14.39 2.36 5.13
CA ARG A 328 -14.51 2.58 6.58
C ARG A 328 -15.23 3.88 6.94
N GLN A 329 -15.71 4.63 5.94
CA GLN A 329 -16.28 5.96 6.11
C GLN A 329 -17.82 5.98 6.07
N GLY A 330 -18.47 4.80 6.08
CA GLY A 330 -19.93 4.63 6.05
C GLY A 330 -20.50 4.54 4.63
N THR A 331 -21.50 3.66 4.44
CA THR A 331 -22.11 3.34 3.13
C THR A 331 -23.16 4.33 2.64
N GLU A 332 -23.49 5.37 3.42
CA GLU A 332 -24.67 6.24 3.16
C GLU A 332 -24.35 7.52 2.36
N ILE A 333 -23.09 7.78 2.04
CA ILE A 333 -22.73 8.95 1.25
C ILE A 333 -22.65 8.51 -0.21
N GLU A 334 -23.69 8.81 -0.96
CA GLU A 334 -23.72 8.61 -2.40
C GLU A 334 -23.70 9.97 -3.11
N GLY A 335 -22.87 10.08 -4.15
CA GLY A 335 -22.80 11.27 -4.98
C GLY A 335 -21.78 11.07 -6.10
N ASN A 336 -22.12 11.54 -7.31
CA ASN A 336 -21.28 11.32 -8.51
C ASN A 336 -19.85 11.90 -8.38
N ALA A 337 -19.63 12.85 -7.47
CA ALA A 337 -18.32 13.46 -7.21
C ALA A 337 -17.61 12.86 -5.98
N LEU A 338 -18.22 11.95 -5.23
CA LEU A 338 -17.57 11.34 -4.07
C LEU A 338 -16.47 10.38 -4.52
N TRP A 339 -15.25 10.68 -4.14
CA TRP A 339 -14.11 9.83 -4.41
C TRP A 339 -14.14 8.58 -3.52
N GLN A 340 -13.97 7.43 -4.15
CA GLN A 340 -13.89 6.13 -3.49
C GLN A 340 -12.58 5.44 -3.87
N GLY A 341 -11.98 4.80 -2.88
CA GLY A 341 -10.71 4.09 -2.99
C GLY A 341 -9.91 4.12 -1.70
N ASP A 342 -8.64 3.72 -1.81
CA ASP A 342 -7.65 3.75 -0.75
C ASP A 342 -6.49 4.68 -1.15
N LEU A 343 -6.10 5.63 -0.29
CA LEU A 343 -4.90 6.45 -0.45
C LEU A 343 -3.91 6.11 0.65
N LEU A 344 -2.68 5.77 0.26
CA LEU A 344 -1.64 5.36 1.19
C LEU A 344 -0.44 6.29 1.02
N SER A 345 0.01 6.91 2.11
CA SER A 345 1.23 7.71 2.11
C SER A 345 2.48 6.83 2.01
N GLN A 346 3.64 7.46 1.76
CA GLN A 346 4.94 6.84 2.05
C GLN A 346 4.96 6.35 3.50
N ALA A 347 5.57 5.19 3.72
CA ALA A 347 5.77 4.69 5.07
C ALA A 347 6.94 5.39 5.75
N PHE A 348 6.91 5.48 7.07
CA PHE A 348 7.95 6.05 7.90
C PHE A 348 8.11 5.30 9.22
N ASN A 349 9.28 5.34 9.84
CA ASN A 349 9.50 4.74 11.16
C ASN A 349 9.53 5.80 12.28
N ALA A 350 9.62 5.34 13.53
CA ALA A 350 9.70 6.21 14.71
C ALA A 350 10.94 7.12 14.77
N ARG A 351 11.90 7.02 13.82
CA ARG A 351 13.02 7.97 13.64
C ARG A 351 12.78 9.01 12.56
N GLY A 352 11.63 8.96 11.87
CA GLY A 352 11.33 9.83 10.74
C GLY A 352 12.01 9.42 9.44
N GLN A 353 12.58 8.21 9.36
CA GLN A 353 13.07 7.67 8.09
C GLN A 353 11.88 7.28 7.21
N ARG A 354 11.94 7.59 5.91
CA ARG A 354 10.92 7.24 4.91
C ARG A 354 11.33 5.95 4.17
N ASP A 355 10.40 5.14 3.70
CA ASP A 355 10.68 3.94 2.87
C ASP A 355 11.14 4.35 1.46
#